data_AF-A0A1F8PVP5-F1
#
_entry.id   AF-A0A1F8PVP5-F1
#
_cell.length_a   1.000
_cell.length_b   1.000
_cell.length_c   1.000
_cell.angle_alpha   90.00
_cell.angle_beta   90.00
_cell.angle_gamma   90.00
#
_symmetry.space_group_name_H-M   'P 1'
#
loop_
_entity.id
_entity.type
_entity.pdbx_description
1 polymer ?
#
loop_
_entity_poly.entity_id
_entity_poly.type
_entity_poly.pdbx_seq_one_letter_code
_entity_poly.pdbx_strand_id
1 'polypeptide(L)'
;MSIDELFTDNQLVEKIQKKLPELFYLAELESSRAGKVGMEVGSAREKILIALLIYKFGQENVETNIPITEAEIDVKVFGNPVSIKTMTGKRLGGVKLIWTVDAEKAMRFSNEYVPSCDTILAQVNWGDLGWLFYFPRSIQMETLQQIGRERYIKLPIAGTNPRGVEISAGALNILANHPRSLKIPVKWYHTTLDYNPYERWLELWKRE
;
A
#
# COMPACT_ATOMS: atom_id res chain seq x y z
N MET A 1 22.78 2.44 -2.48
CA MET A 1 21.63 1.56 -2.24
C MET A 1 20.37 2.35 -2.44
N SER A 2 19.42 1.77 -3.17
CA SER A 2 18.13 2.38 -3.46
C SER A 2 17.04 1.31 -3.41
N ILE A 3 15.79 1.75 -3.25
CA ILE A 3 14.66 0.85 -3.02
C ILE A 3 14.32 -0.03 -4.24
N ASP A 4 14.78 0.35 -5.43
CA ASP A 4 14.71 -0.46 -6.66
C ASP A 4 15.45 -1.80 -6.54
N GLU A 5 16.47 -1.90 -5.69
CA GLU A 5 17.14 -3.17 -5.36
C GLU A 5 16.17 -4.20 -4.76
N LEU A 6 15.07 -3.76 -4.13
CA LEU A 6 14.01 -4.65 -3.65
C LEU A 6 13.33 -5.43 -4.79
N PHE A 7 13.29 -4.83 -5.99
CA PHE A 7 12.58 -5.32 -7.16
C PHE A 7 13.48 -6.02 -8.18
N THR A 8 14.80 -5.93 -8.00
CA THR A 8 15.80 -6.49 -8.94
C THR A 8 16.65 -7.60 -8.33
N ASP A 9 16.63 -7.76 -6.99
CA ASP A 9 17.24 -8.91 -6.31
C ASP A 9 16.41 -10.18 -6.52
N ASN A 10 16.86 -11.06 -7.41
CA ASN A 10 16.15 -12.30 -7.77
C ASN A 10 15.83 -13.20 -6.56
N GLN A 11 16.75 -13.33 -5.59
CA GLN A 11 16.51 -14.18 -4.42
C GLN A 11 15.42 -13.58 -3.53
N LEU A 12 15.45 -12.25 -3.36
CA LEU A 12 14.42 -11.55 -2.61
C LEU A 12 13.08 -11.56 -3.33
N VAL A 13 13.06 -11.35 -4.64
CA VAL A 13 11.84 -11.42 -5.47
C VAL A 13 11.18 -12.79 -5.32
N GLU A 14 11.92 -13.89 -5.42
CA GLU A 14 11.38 -15.22 -5.18
C GLU A 14 10.80 -15.37 -3.76
N LYS A 15 11.49 -14.82 -2.75
CA LYS A 15 11.02 -14.85 -1.37
C LYS A 15 9.72 -14.07 -1.20
N ILE A 16 9.61 -12.87 -1.79
CA ILE A 16 8.39 -12.05 -1.81
C ILE A 16 7.25 -12.83 -2.45
N GLN A 17 7.48 -13.43 -3.62
CA GLN A 17 6.47 -14.22 -4.32
C GLN A 17 5.94 -15.40 -3.50
N LYS A 18 6.82 -16.05 -2.72
CA LYS A 18 6.46 -17.20 -1.89
C LYS A 18 5.80 -16.79 -0.57
N LYS A 19 6.27 -15.72 0.08
CA LYS A 19 5.90 -15.36 1.46
C LYS A 19 4.86 -14.25 1.59
N LEU A 20 4.82 -13.29 0.66
CA LEU A 20 3.92 -12.15 0.78
C LEU A 20 2.43 -12.56 0.85
N PRO A 21 1.94 -13.55 0.06
CA PRO A 21 0.55 -14.03 0.18
C PRO A 21 0.23 -14.57 1.57
N GLU A 22 1.09 -15.41 2.14
CA GLU A 22 0.91 -16.01 3.47
C GLU A 22 0.84 -14.91 4.55
N LEU A 23 1.76 -13.94 4.51
CA LEU A 23 1.82 -12.83 5.47
C LEU A 23 0.60 -11.91 5.37
N PHE A 24 0.16 -11.60 4.15
CA PHE A 24 -1.03 -10.76 3.96
C PHE A 24 -2.33 -11.48 4.31
N TYR A 25 -2.37 -12.81 4.18
CA TYR A 25 -3.51 -13.57 4.67
C TYR A 25 -3.58 -13.54 6.19
N LEU A 26 -2.45 -13.69 6.89
CA LEU A 26 -2.40 -13.51 8.34
C LEU A 26 -2.91 -12.12 8.76
N ALA A 27 -2.48 -11.06 8.07
CA ALA A 27 -2.99 -9.71 8.31
C ALA A 27 -4.51 -9.58 8.09
N GLU A 28 -5.07 -10.28 7.10
CA GLU A 28 -6.53 -10.34 6.90
C GLU A 28 -7.23 -11.05 8.06
N LEU A 29 -6.70 -12.18 8.52
CA LEU A 29 -7.26 -12.93 9.66
C LEU A 29 -7.24 -12.11 10.94
N GLU A 30 -6.15 -11.38 11.19
CA GLU A 30 -6.00 -10.42 12.31
C GLU A 30 -6.98 -9.24 12.23
N SER A 31 -7.32 -8.82 11.01
CA SER A 31 -8.14 -7.64 10.73
C SER A 31 -9.56 -8.01 10.31
N SER A 32 -10.03 -9.21 10.67
CA SER A 32 -11.34 -9.70 10.26
C SER A 32 -12.28 -9.89 11.44
N ARG A 33 -13.56 -9.61 11.18
CA ARG A 33 -14.66 -9.98 12.06
C ARG A 33 -15.76 -10.68 11.26
N ALA A 34 -16.14 -11.88 11.67
CA ALA A 34 -17.14 -12.70 10.98
C ALA A 34 -16.82 -12.88 9.47
N GLY A 35 -15.55 -13.10 9.13
CA GLY A 35 -15.08 -13.28 7.75
C GLY A 35 -15.12 -12.02 6.89
N LYS A 36 -15.32 -10.84 7.48
CA LYS A 36 -15.22 -9.54 6.79
C LYS A 36 -13.96 -8.83 7.23
N VAL A 37 -13.10 -8.51 6.26
CA VAL A 37 -11.86 -7.76 6.46
C VAL A 37 -12.18 -6.27 6.67
N GLY A 38 -11.70 -5.70 7.77
CA GLY A 38 -11.78 -4.28 8.07
C GLY A 38 -10.72 -3.46 7.32
N MET A 39 -10.89 -2.13 7.31
CA MET A 39 -9.97 -1.23 6.62
C MET A 39 -8.58 -1.14 7.28
N GLU A 40 -8.51 -1.44 8.58
CA GLU A 40 -7.30 -1.52 9.39
C GLU A 40 -6.29 -2.56 8.88
N VAL A 41 -6.72 -3.50 8.03
CA VAL A 41 -5.83 -4.42 7.32
C VAL A 41 -4.75 -3.68 6.53
N GLY A 42 -5.05 -2.46 6.05
CA GLY A 42 -4.08 -1.61 5.37
C GLY A 42 -2.85 -1.35 6.24
N SER A 43 -3.06 -0.97 7.50
CA SER A 43 -1.98 -0.71 8.47
C SER A 43 -1.24 -1.98 8.87
N ALA A 44 -1.91 -3.13 8.93
CA ALA A 44 -1.24 -4.42 9.18
C ALA A 44 -0.31 -4.80 8.01
N ARG A 45 -0.78 -4.64 6.77
CA ARG A 45 0.01 -4.92 5.55
C ARG A 45 1.16 -3.93 5.36
N GLU A 46 0.95 -2.67 5.72
CA GLU A 46 2.01 -1.65 5.75
C GLU A 46 3.18 -2.09 6.62
N LYS A 47 2.92 -2.55 7.85
CA LYS A 47 3.95 -3.08 8.75
C LYS A 47 4.71 -4.26 8.15
N ILE A 48 4.03 -5.15 7.42
CA ILE A 48 4.68 -6.28 6.71
C ILE A 48 5.65 -5.79 5.65
N LEU A 49 5.25 -4.77 4.86
CA LEU A 49 6.11 -4.20 3.82
C LEU A 49 7.27 -3.38 4.42
N ILE A 50 7.05 -2.68 5.53
CA ILE A 50 8.13 -2.02 6.28
C ILE A 50 9.12 -3.07 6.82
N ALA A 51 8.64 -4.17 7.38
CA ALA A 51 9.50 -5.27 7.85
C ALA A 51 10.34 -5.88 6.71
N LEU A 52 9.78 -5.98 5.50
CA LEU A 52 10.53 -6.38 4.30
C LEU A 52 11.66 -5.39 3.96
N LEU A 53 11.40 -4.09 4.06
CA LEU A 53 12.41 -3.05 3.85
C LEU A 53 13.52 -3.15 4.91
N ILE A 54 13.18 -3.33 6.18
CA ILE A 54 14.15 -3.55 7.27
C ILE A 54 14.97 -4.82 7.00
N TYR A 55 14.33 -5.90 6.58
CA TYR A 55 15.02 -7.15 6.27
C TYR A 55 16.06 -6.99 5.16
N LYS A 56 15.76 -6.19 4.12
CA LYS A 56 16.67 -5.99 2.99
C LYS A 56 17.76 -4.95 3.29
N PHE A 57 17.40 -3.85 3.94
CA PHE A 57 18.28 -2.68 4.05
C PHE A 57 18.88 -2.49 5.44
N GLY A 58 18.45 -3.24 6.46
CA GLY A 58 18.87 -3.04 7.85
C GLY A 58 18.04 -1.97 8.57
N GLN A 59 17.91 -2.12 9.89
CA GLN A 59 17.08 -1.23 10.72
C GLN A 59 17.65 0.20 10.79
N GLU A 60 18.96 0.35 10.69
CA GLU A 60 19.67 1.62 10.67
C GLU A 60 19.38 2.46 9.41
N ASN A 61 18.90 1.83 8.33
CA ASN A 61 18.61 2.48 7.05
C ASN A 61 17.12 2.69 6.81
N VAL A 62 16.25 2.26 7.74
CA VAL A 62 14.80 2.32 7.60
C VAL A 62 14.20 3.02 8.82
N GLU A 63 13.78 4.26 8.62
CA GLU A 63 13.14 5.08 9.66
C GLU A 63 11.64 4.79 9.69
N THR A 64 11.20 4.13 10.75
CA THR A 64 9.79 3.73 10.95
C THR A 64 9.04 4.59 11.96
N ASN A 65 9.73 5.49 12.67
CA ASN A 65 9.11 6.35 13.69
C ASN A 65 8.46 7.57 13.04
N ILE A 66 7.55 7.31 12.10
CA ILE A 66 6.74 8.31 11.41
C ILE A 66 5.35 8.31 12.06
N PRO A 67 4.77 9.48 12.40
CA PRO A 67 3.42 9.52 12.95
C PRO A 67 2.42 8.87 12.00
N ILE A 68 1.50 8.05 12.51
CA ILE A 68 0.43 7.43 11.70
C ILE A 68 -0.51 8.45 11.03
N THR A 69 -0.47 9.70 11.49
CA THR A 69 -1.22 10.83 10.92
C THR A 69 -0.41 11.65 9.92
N GLU A 70 0.86 11.30 9.68
CA GLU A 70 1.70 11.98 8.69
C GLU A 70 1.08 11.83 7.30
N ALA A 71 1.11 12.90 6.52
CA ALA A 71 0.52 12.86 5.19
C ALA A 71 1.43 12.10 4.23
N GLU A 72 0.91 11.03 3.62
CA GLU A 72 1.55 10.18 2.61
C GLU A 72 2.76 9.34 3.06
N ILE A 73 3.59 9.82 3.99
CA ILE A 73 4.84 9.17 4.36
C ILE A 73 4.57 8.09 5.40
N ASP A 74 4.86 6.84 5.06
CA ASP A 74 4.68 5.70 5.97
C ASP A 74 6.04 5.21 6.51
N VAL A 75 7.12 5.40 5.74
CA VAL A 75 8.49 5.02 6.11
C VAL A 75 9.50 5.88 5.33
N LYS A 76 10.72 6.02 5.85
CA LYS A 76 11.85 6.52 5.04
C LYS A 76 12.93 5.46 4.88
N VAL A 77 13.46 5.30 3.67
CA VAL A 77 14.54 4.36 3.33
C VAL A 77 15.74 5.15 2.84
N PHE A 78 16.87 5.04 3.53
CA PHE A 78 18.06 5.90 3.32
C PHE A 78 17.69 7.40 3.34
N GLY A 79 16.76 7.80 4.23
CA GLY A 79 16.24 9.16 4.34
C GLY A 79 15.21 9.58 3.28
N ASN A 80 14.93 8.75 2.27
CA ASN A 80 13.94 9.06 1.22
C ASN A 80 12.54 8.62 1.67
N PRO A 81 11.52 9.48 1.59
CA PRO A 81 10.16 9.16 2.01
C PRO A 81 9.48 8.21 1.02
N VAL A 82 8.72 7.25 1.58
CA VAL A 82 7.98 6.23 0.82
C VAL A 82 6.56 6.13 1.38
N SER A 83 5.58 6.20 0.47
CA SER A 83 4.20 5.80 0.77
C SER A 83 4.01 4.32 0.45
N ILE A 84 3.32 3.61 1.33
CA ILE A 84 2.92 2.23 1.18
C ILE A 84 1.40 2.19 1.07
N LYS A 85 0.90 1.61 -0.01
CA LYS A 85 -0.53 1.47 -0.26
C LYS A 85 -0.85 0.03 -0.58
N THR A 86 -2.05 -0.41 -0.18
CA THR A 86 -2.57 -1.73 -0.57
C THR A 86 -3.99 -1.60 -1.09
N MET A 87 -4.33 -2.47 -2.04
CA MET A 87 -5.69 -2.61 -2.54
C MET A 87 -6.00 -4.08 -2.80
N THR A 88 -7.28 -4.44 -2.74
CA THR A 88 -7.74 -5.78 -3.07
C THR A 88 -8.64 -5.72 -4.31
N GLY A 89 -8.38 -6.57 -5.29
CA GLY A 89 -9.17 -6.69 -6.52
C GLY A 89 -8.33 -6.74 -7.80
N LYS A 90 -8.95 -7.25 -8.86
CA LYS A 90 -8.31 -7.44 -10.17
C LYS A 90 -8.00 -6.15 -10.92
N ARG A 91 -8.81 -5.10 -10.73
CA ARG A 91 -8.65 -3.81 -11.42
C ARG A 91 -8.04 -2.79 -10.49
N LEU A 92 -7.05 -2.05 -10.97
CA LEU A 92 -6.46 -0.94 -10.23
C LEU A 92 -7.46 0.20 -10.06
N GLY A 93 -7.66 0.65 -8.83
CA GLY A 93 -8.58 1.73 -8.49
C GLY A 93 -8.83 1.83 -6.99
N GLY A 94 -9.51 2.89 -6.55
CA GLY A 94 -9.93 3.05 -5.15
C GLY A 94 -8.80 3.41 -4.17
N VAL A 95 -7.56 3.52 -4.63
CA VAL A 95 -6.38 3.87 -3.82
C VAL A 95 -6.47 5.33 -3.40
N LYS A 96 -6.32 5.59 -2.10
CA LYS A 96 -6.50 6.91 -1.50
C LYS A 96 -5.21 7.73 -1.54
N LEU A 97 -5.37 8.99 -1.92
CA LEU A 97 -4.33 10.02 -1.77
C LEU A 97 -4.46 10.72 -0.40
N ILE A 98 -5.69 10.92 0.07
CA ILE A 98 -6.00 11.48 1.40
C ILE A 98 -7.38 11.00 1.88
N TRP A 99 -7.54 10.83 3.19
CA TRP A 99 -8.79 10.37 3.84
C TRP A 99 -9.76 11.51 4.18
N THR A 100 -9.93 12.51 3.29
CA THR A 100 -10.91 13.60 3.47
C THR A 100 -12.13 13.43 2.56
N VAL A 101 -13.32 13.58 3.15
CA VAL A 101 -14.61 13.55 2.43
C VAL A 101 -15.29 14.92 2.38
N ASP A 102 -14.76 15.89 3.12
CA ASP A 102 -15.23 17.27 3.08
C ASP A 102 -14.94 17.87 1.69
N ALA A 103 -15.97 18.43 1.05
CA ALA A 103 -15.91 18.85 -0.35
C ALA A 103 -14.90 19.99 -0.58
N GLU A 104 -14.86 20.98 0.32
CA GLU A 104 -13.94 22.11 0.20
C GLU A 104 -12.48 21.68 0.41
N LYS A 105 -12.22 20.87 1.42
CA LYS A 105 -10.88 20.30 1.68
C LYS A 105 -10.45 19.36 0.56
N ALA A 106 -11.35 18.54 0.03
CA ALA A 106 -11.06 17.65 -1.10
C ALA A 106 -10.71 18.45 -2.37
N MET A 107 -11.45 19.53 -2.65
CA MET A 107 -11.16 20.41 -3.78
C MET A 107 -9.83 21.14 -3.61
N ARG A 108 -9.57 21.67 -2.42
CA ARG A 108 -8.28 22.30 -2.08
C ARG A 108 -7.11 21.34 -2.26
N PHE A 109 -7.25 20.13 -1.71
CA PHE A 109 -6.27 19.06 -1.90
C PHE A 109 -6.03 18.80 -3.39
N SER A 110 -7.09 18.65 -4.20
CA SER A 110 -6.96 18.42 -5.64
C SER A 110 -6.16 19.52 -6.36
N ASN A 111 -6.32 20.77 -5.95
CA ASN A 111 -5.63 21.92 -6.54
C ASN A 111 -4.15 22.00 -6.15
N GLU A 112 -3.82 21.61 -4.91
CA GLU A 112 -2.48 21.80 -4.33
C GLU A 112 -1.61 20.54 -4.42
N TYR A 113 -2.23 19.35 -4.45
CA TYR A 113 -1.54 18.07 -4.33
C TYR A 113 -0.41 17.90 -5.34
N VAL A 114 0.75 17.47 -4.88
CA VAL A 114 1.84 16.99 -5.73
C VAL A 114 2.46 15.77 -5.06
N PRO A 115 2.73 14.68 -5.78
CA PRO A 115 3.44 13.53 -5.23
C PRO A 115 4.72 13.95 -4.49
N SER A 116 4.77 13.63 -3.20
CA SER A 116 5.84 14.03 -2.29
C SER A 116 6.88 12.93 -2.05
N CYS A 117 6.52 11.67 -2.32
CA CYS A 117 7.30 10.48 -2.00
C CYS A 117 7.23 9.43 -3.11
N ASP A 118 8.13 8.44 -3.05
CA ASP A 118 7.98 7.23 -3.85
C ASP A 118 6.79 6.41 -3.33
N THR A 119 6.23 5.51 -4.13
CA THR A 119 5.10 4.67 -3.70
C THR A 119 5.36 3.19 -3.95
N ILE A 120 5.16 2.37 -2.91
CA ILE A 120 4.98 0.93 -3.03
C ILE A 120 3.48 0.63 -2.99
N LEU A 121 2.97 -0.04 -4.01
CA LEU A 121 1.55 -0.45 -4.07
C LEU A 121 1.43 -1.97 -4.18
N ALA A 122 0.80 -2.60 -3.19
CA ALA A 122 0.42 -4.02 -3.28
C ALA A 122 -1.01 -4.17 -3.83
N GLN A 123 -1.13 -4.79 -5.00
CA GLN A 123 -2.39 -5.25 -5.57
C GLN A 123 -2.62 -6.71 -5.20
N VAL A 124 -3.46 -6.92 -4.19
CA VAL A 124 -3.90 -8.26 -3.73
C VAL A 124 -5.03 -8.75 -4.61
N ASN A 125 -4.89 -9.94 -5.20
CA ASN A 125 -5.90 -10.51 -6.08
C ASN A 125 -6.09 -12.01 -5.80
N TRP A 126 -6.74 -12.33 -4.67
CA TRP A 126 -6.93 -13.72 -4.21
C TRP A 126 -7.52 -14.63 -5.29
N GLY A 127 -6.91 -15.81 -5.43
CA GLY A 127 -7.23 -16.81 -6.45
C GLY A 127 -6.61 -16.55 -7.83
N ASP A 128 -5.86 -15.45 -8.01
CA ASP A 128 -5.35 -15.03 -9.31
C ASP A 128 -4.00 -14.28 -9.15
N LEU A 129 -3.47 -13.77 -10.26
CA LEU A 129 -2.26 -12.96 -10.31
C LEU A 129 -2.55 -11.53 -9.85
N GLY A 130 -1.71 -11.02 -8.97
CA GLY A 130 -1.59 -9.60 -8.63
C GLY A 130 -0.13 -9.16 -8.67
N TRP A 131 0.15 -8.00 -8.09
CA TRP A 131 1.44 -7.33 -8.28
C TRP A 131 1.84 -6.53 -7.05
N LEU A 132 3.14 -6.52 -6.76
CA LEU A 132 3.76 -5.49 -5.93
C LEU A 132 4.42 -4.49 -6.86
N PHE A 133 4.00 -3.23 -6.82
CA PHE A 133 4.52 -2.16 -7.66
C PHE A 133 5.43 -1.23 -6.88
N TYR A 134 6.36 -0.61 -7.60
CA TYR A 134 7.10 0.56 -7.16
C TYR A 134 6.98 1.68 -8.20
N PHE A 135 6.52 2.83 -7.73
CA PHE A 135 6.34 4.05 -8.49
C PHE A 135 7.26 5.15 -7.96
N PRO A 136 8.39 5.41 -8.62
CA PRO A 136 9.21 6.57 -8.30
C PRO A 136 8.40 7.87 -8.28
N ARG A 137 8.67 8.78 -7.34
CA ARG A 137 8.05 10.09 -7.27
C ARG A 137 8.12 10.84 -8.61
N SER A 138 9.25 10.71 -9.30
CA SER A 138 9.48 11.36 -10.59
C SER A 138 8.47 10.93 -11.66
N ILE A 139 8.08 9.66 -11.70
CA ILE A 139 7.08 9.17 -12.69
C ILE A 139 5.66 9.55 -12.30
N GLN A 140 5.39 9.68 -11.00
CA GLN A 140 4.11 10.17 -10.49
C GLN A 140 3.91 11.64 -10.86
N MET A 141 4.96 12.45 -10.66
CA MET A 141 5.00 13.86 -11.08
C MET A 141 4.84 14.01 -12.59
N GLU A 142 5.58 13.24 -13.39
CA GLU A 142 5.46 13.23 -14.86
C GLU A 142 4.03 12.87 -15.29
N THR A 143 3.46 11.80 -14.72
CA THR A 143 2.08 11.37 -15.03
C THR A 143 1.07 12.46 -14.68
N LEU A 144 1.19 13.08 -13.50
CA LEU A 144 0.32 14.18 -13.07
C LEU A 144 0.40 15.36 -14.04
N GLN A 145 1.61 15.75 -14.47
CA GLN A 145 1.81 16.83 -15.43
C GLN A 145 1.24 16.49 -16.81
N GLN A 146 1.43 15.26 -17.28
CA GLN A 146 1.00 14.82 -18.60
C GLN A 146 -0.53 14.75 -18.74
N ILE A 147 -1.22 14.16 -17.76
CA ILE A 147 -2.67 13.93 -17.85
C ILE A 147 -3.49 15.05 -17.20
N GLY A 148 -2.89 15.86 -16.33
CA GLY A 148 -3.56 16.91 -15.59
C GLY A 148 -4.31 16.39 -14.35
N ARG A 149 -4.51 17.29 -13.38
CA ARG A 149 -5.08 17.00 -12.05
C ARG A 149 -6.45 16.33 -12.12
N GLU A 150 -7.34 16.79 -12.99
CA GLU A 150 -8.70 16.24 -13.12
C GLU A 150 -8.73 14.77 -13.56
N ARG A 151 -7.73 14.33 -14.34
CA ARG A 151 -7.59 12.93 -14.77
C ARG A 151 -6.72 12.13 -13.81
N TYR A 152 -5.88 12.77 -13.01
CA TYR A 152 -5.05 12.12 -12.01
C TYR A 152 -5.79 11.86 -10.70
N ILE A 153 -6.58 12.83 -10.25
CA ILE A 153 -7.23 12.88 -8.95
C ILE A 153 -8.72 12.69 -9.14
N LYS A 154 -9.29 11.71 -8.44
CA LYS A 154 -10.72 11.45 -8.40
C LYS A 154 -11.28 11.94 -7.07
N LEU A 155 -12.11 12.98 -7.14
CA LEU A 155 -12.80 13.54 -5.99
C LEU A 155 -13.89 12.59 -5.44
N PRO A 156 -14.21 12.66 -4.14
CA PRO A 156 -15.35 11.98 -3.55
C PRO A 156 -16.66 12.35 -4.25
N ILE A 157 -17.54 11.38 -4.51
CA ILE A 157 -18.83 11.62 -5.16
C ILE A 157 -19.85 12.05 -4.10
N ALA A 158 -20.45 13.23 -4.28
CA ALA A 158 -21.50 13.74 -3.39
C ALA A 158 -22.71 12.80 -3.35
N GLY A 159 -23.34 12.67 -2.18
CA GLY A 159 -24.48 11.78 -1.98
C GLY A 159 -24.13 10.28 -1.88
N THR A 160 -22.84 9.94 -1.89
CA THR A 160 -22.35 8.57 -1.60
C THR A 160 -21.66 8.52 -0.23
N ASN A 161 -21.15 7.35 0.19
CA ASN A 161 -20.35 7.20 1.41
C ASN A 161 -18.86 6.93 1.06
N PRO A 162 -18.15 7.90 0.45
CA PRO A 162 -16.75 7.75 0.11
C PRO A 162 -15.89 7.81 1.38
N ARG A 163 -14.62 7.43 1.25
CA ARG A 163 -13.66 7.48 2.36
C ARG A 163 -12.49 8.44 2.12
N GLY A 164 -12.45 9.11 0.97
CA GLY A 164 -11.35 10.03 0.67
C GLY A 164 -11.22 10.36 -0.81
N VAL A 165 -10.25 11.21 -1.11
CA VAL A 165 -9.80 11.51 -2.48
C VAL A 165 -8.94 10.35 -2.97
N GLU A 166 -9.16 9.94 -4.22
CA GLU A 166 -8.48 8.80 -4.84
C GLU A 166 -7.52 9.25 -5.93
N ILE A 167 -6.47 8.47 -6.17
CA ILE A 167 -5.82 8.48 -7.48
C ILE A 167 -6.75 7.75 -8.46
N SER A 168 -6.92 8.31 -9.66
CA SER A 168 -7.83 7.73 -10.64
C SER A 168 -7.33 6.37 -11.12
N ALA A 169 -8.26 5.49 -11.52
CA ALA A 169 -7.89 4.22 -12.14
C ALA A 169 -7.07 4.42 -13.42
N GLY A 170 -7.34 5.48 -14.19
CA GLY A 170 -6.57 5.82 -15.39
C GLY A 170 -5.11 6.14 -15.06
N ALA A 171 -4.87 6.97 -14.05
CA ALA A 171 -3.53 7.31 -13.60
C ALA A 171 -2.77 6.10 -13.05
N LEU A 172 -3.42 5.26 -12.24
CA LEU A 172 -2.81 4.01 -11.75
C LEU A 172 -2.41 3.07 -12.89
N ASN A 173 -3.24 2.94 -13.94
CA ASN A 173 -2.90 2.12 -15.10
C ASN A 173 -1.72 2.70 -15.90
N ILE A 174 -1.62 4.03 -16.01
CA ILE A 174 -0.44 4.66 -16.64
C ILE A 174 0.81 4.36 -15.82
N LEU A 175 0.76 4.56 -14.51
CA LEU A 175 1.89 4.26 -13.61
C LEU A 175 2.28 2.78 -13.66
N ALA A 176 1.33 1.85 -13.58
CA ALA A 176 1.60 0.40 -13.60
C ALA A 176 2.24 -0.11 -14.90
N ASN A 177 2.09 0.64 -16.00
CA ASN A 177 2.65 0.32 -17.31
C ASN A 177 3.78 1.26 -17.73
N HIS A 178 4.14 2.23 -16.90
CA HIS A 178 5.22 3.16 -17.19
C HIS A 178 6.57 2.39 -17.24
N PRO A 179 7.45 2.63 -18.23
CA PRO A 179 8.70 1.85 -18.40
C PRO A 179 9.66 1.93 -17.20
N ARG A 180 9.58 3.01 -16.43
CA ARG A 180 10.39 3.22 -15.20
C ARG A 180 9.73 2.72 -13.92
N SER A 181 8.54 2.13 -14.01
CA SER A 181 7.92 1.45 -12.87
C SER A 181 8.48 0.05 -12.72
N LEU A 182 8.70 -0.38 -11.49
CA LEU A 182 9.12 -1.74 -11.18
C LEU A 182 7.94 -2.52 -10.63
N LYS A 183 7.89 -3.83 -10.92
CA LYS A 183 6.82 -4.68 -10.41
C LYS A 183 7.25 -6.14 -10.25
N ILE A 184 6.78 -6.76 -9.18
CA ILE A 184 6.91 -8.19 -8.92
C ILE A 184 5.54 -8.84 -9.11
N PRO A 185 5.40 -9.85 -10.00
CA PRO A 185 4.18 -10.64 -10.09
C PRO A 185 4.02 -11.51 -8.85
N VAL A 186 2.83 -11.54 -8.24
CA VAL A 186 2.54 -12.34 -7.04
C VAL A 186 1.28 -13.17 -7.29
N LYS A 187 1.38 -14.48 -7.09
CA LYS A 187 0.23 -15.39 -7.11
C LYS A 187 -0.41 -15.41 -5.73
N TRP A 188 -1.63 -14.89 -5.61
CA TRP A 188 -2.30 -14.73 -4.32
C TRP A 188 -3.19 -15.93 -4.04
N TYR A 189 -2.67 -16.92 -3.30
CA TYR A 189 -3.46 -18.05 -2.83
C TYR A 189 -3.45 -18.11 -1.31
N HIS A 190 -4.62 -18.39 -0.73
CA HIS A 190 -4.73 -18.64 0.69
C HIS A 190 -3.95 -19.91 1.05
N THR A 191 -3.16 -19.83 2.11
CA THR A 191 -2.59 -20.99 2.79
C THR A 191 -3.51 -21.39 3.93
N THR A 192 -3.57 -22.69 4.25
CA THR A 192 -4.29 -23.13 5.45
C THR A 192 -3.50 -22.67 6.67
N LEU A 193 -4.10 -21.80 7.49
CA LEU A 193 -3.55 -21.33 8.75
C LEU A 193 -4.61 -21.54 9.83
N ASP A 194 -4.23 -22.19 10.93
CA ASP A 194 -5.05 -22.20 12.14
C ASP A 194 -4.72 -20.93 12.93
N TYR A 195 -5.70 -20.05 13.08
CA TYR A 195 -5.51 -18.74 13.69
C TYR A 195 -6.76 -18.31 14.46
N ASN A 196 -6.58 -17.96 15.73
CA ASN A 196 -7.61 -17.39 16.58
C ASN A 196 -7.18 -15.99 17.08
N PRO A 197 -7.84 -14.89 16.64
CA PRO A 197 -7.45 -13.53 17.02
C PRO A 197 -7.58 -13.24 18.52
N TYR A 198 -8.30 -14.08 19.28
CA TYR A 198 -8.53 -13.92 20.70
C TYR A 198 -7.54 -14.67 21.58
N GLU A 199 -6.81 -15.64 21.04
CA GLU A 199 -5.96 -16.56 21.81
C GLU A 199 -4.94 -15.80 22.67
N ARG A 200 -4.17 -14.90 22.05
CA ARG A 200 -3.22 -14.03 22.75
C ARG A 200 -3.85 -13.25 23.91
N TRP A 201 -5.04 -12.69 23.70
CA TRP A 201 -5.71 -11.89 24.72
C TRP A 201 -6.22 -12.75 25.87
N LEU A 202 -6.76 -13.93 25.54
CA LEU A 202 -7.21 -14.91 26.54
C LEU A 202 -6.04 -15.39 27.40
N GLU A 203 -4.88 -15.65 26.80
CA GLU A 203 -3.67 -16.00 27.56
C GLU A 203 -3.23 -14.88 28.51
N LEU A 204 -3.26 -13.62 28.06
CA LEU A 204 -2.89 -12.48 28.90
C LEU A 204 -3.87 -12.26 30.05
N TRP A 205 -5.18 -12.41 29.82
CA TRP A 205 -6.20 -12.33 30.88
C TRP A 205 -6.08 -13.44 31.92
N LYS A 206 -5.48 -14.58 31.57
CA LYS A 206 -5.26 -15.70 32.49
C LYS A 206 -4.02 -15.55 33.36
N ARG A 207 -3.15 -14.56 33.09
CA ARG A 207 -1.97 -14.30 33.91
C ARG A 207 -2.38 -13.52 35.15
N GLU A 208 -1.88 -13.95 36.31
CA GLU A 208 -2.01 -13.23 37.59
C GLU A 208 -1.10 -11.99 37.65
#